data_AF-A0A934PU03-F1
#
_entry.id   AF-A0A934PU03-F1
#
_cell.length_a   1.000
_cell.length_b   1.000
_cell.length_c   1.000
_cell.angle_alpha   90.00
_cell.angle_beta   90.00
_cell.angle_gamma   90.00
#
_symmetry.space_group_name_H-M   'P 1'
#
loop_
_entity.id
_entity.type
_entity.pdbx_description
1 polymer ?
#
loop_
_entity_poly.entity_id
_entity_poly.type
_entity_poly.pdbx_seq_one_letter_code
_entity_poly.pdbx_strand_id
1 'polypeptide(L)'
;MAIGFTPKYIETQYLDDISREQYLVIAIETVKVLGWTVKKTSLSGLIANTSKGIFSKNSEIRIQTEGDEVTLKSTSTGNELADWGRNKKNLAYFNKRFYEVRSTYSLKQLDEKYNELKESIPPGDDDLLQQPELTSGEKAKRFFSLFVPSEGYIVTPILMDVNILVFLLMIISGVGFFLPDTQSMVNWGANFRPLTLSGEWWRLITNCFLHIGFIHLIFNMYALVYIGLLLEKHLGTSRYIAAYLLTGVAASVNSIWWHDLTVSAGASGAIFGLYGVFLALLTTSFIEKTTRKPLLISIGVFVAYNLIYGLKAGIDNAAHFGGLISGIIIGYAFIPSLKRPENKDFKVITISLLSILIVCSSIVVAKNIPNDLGIYEAKMNQFVVTEKKALGVINNIYDKSKYRLLYELKYQGINYWQDNLKLLDEADELKLNDKLYLRNQKLRHYCELRIKCYNLMYKSIDERTHDYDTQIQDYNKQIQDIISEFAADQSSQ
;
A
#
# COMPACT_ATOMS: atom_id res chain seq x y z
N MET A 1 5.50 -4.08 -18.78
CA MET A 1 5.20 -2.76 -19.37
C MET A 1 6.25 -1.79 -18.87
N ALA A 2 7.18 -1.36 -19.72
CA ALA A 2 8.14 -0.32 -19.36
C ALA A 2 7.47 1.04 -19.62
N ILE A 3 7.20 1.79 -18.55
CA ILE A 3 6.67 3.14 -18.59
C ILE A 3 7.89 4.06 -18.65
N GLY A 4 8.18 4.57 -19.85
CA GLY A 4 9.28 5.48 -20.12
C GLY A 4 9.49 5.66 -21.62
N PHE A 5 9.93 6.84 -22.06
CA PHE A 5 10.43 7.04 -23.41
C PHE A 5 11.69 6.18 -23.58
N THR A 6 11.54 4.93 -24.01
CA THR A 6 12.69 4.07 -24.28
C THR A 6 13.47 4.67 -25.44
N PRO A 7 14.75 5.04 -25.24
CA PRO A 7 15.56 5.54 -26.33
C PRO A 7 15.58 4.53 -27.46
N LYS A 8 15.47 5.03 -28.70
CA LYS A 8 15.41 4.23 -29.92
C LYS A 8 16.14 4.90 -31.06
N TYR A 9 16.69 4.10 -31.97
CA TYR A 9 17.23 4.56 -33.24
C TYR A 9 16.63 3.71 -34.36
N ILE A 10 16.21 4.36 -35.44
CA ILE A 10 15.57 3.75 -36.61
C ILE A 10 16.37 4.17 -37.84
N GLU A 11 16.62 3.22 -38.72
CA GLU A 11 17.27 3.42 -40.00
C GLU A 11 16.51 2.64 -41.06
N THR A 12 16.32 3.25 -42.21
CA THR A 12 15.68 2.63 -43.37
C THR A 12 16.75 2.35 -44.43
N GLN A 13 16.66 1.19 -45.06
CA GLN A 13 17.50 0.75 -46.17
C GLN A 13 16.64 0.18 -47.29
N TYR A 14 17.20 0.02 -48.48
CA TYR A 14 16.50 -0.60 -49.61
C TYR A 14 17.14 -1.95 -49.95
N LEU A 15 16.31 -2.87 -50.43
CA LEU A 15 16.75 -4.13 -50.99
C LEU A 15 17.40 -3.84 -52.34
N ASP A 16 18.73 -3.83 -52.38
CA ASP A 16 19.49 -3.53 -53.59
C ASP A 16 19.23 -4.59 -54.68
N ASP A 17 20.00 -5.68 -54.65
CA ASP A 17 20.07 -6.77 -55.64
C ASP A 17 19.68 -8.13 -55.03
N ILE A 18 19.07 -8.11 -53.85
CA ILE A 18 18.65 -9.31 -53.11
C ILE A 18 17.15 -9.26 -52.81
N SER A 19 16.51 -10.43 -52.85
CA SER A 19 15.08 -10.53 -52.53
C SER A 19 14.82 -10.40 -51.02
N ARG A 20 13.56 -10.22 -50.62
CA ARG A 20 13.16 -10.17 -49.20
C ARG A 20 13.53 -11.43 -48.45
N GLU A 21 13.34 -12.57 -49.10
CA GLU A 21 13.63 -13.90 -48.58
C GLU A 21 15.12 -14.06 -48.30
N GLN A 22 15.95 -13.66 -49.26
CA GLN A 22 17.40 -13.67 -49.15
C GLN A 22 17.88 -12.72 -48.06
N TYR A 23 17.31 -11.51 -47.99
CA TYR A 23 17.61 -10.54 -46.94
C TYR A 23 17.31 -11.11 -45.55
N LEU A 24 16.16 -11.76 -45.36
CA LEU A 24 15.76 -12.36 -44.09
C LEU A 24 16.75 -13.43 -43.63
N VAL A 25 17.21 -14.30 -44.54
CA VAL A 25 18.23 -15.31 -44.24
C VAL A 25 19.54 -14.65 -43.80
N ILE A 26 20.03 -13.67 -44.58
CA ILE A 26 21.26 -12.95 -44.23
C ILE A 26 21.11 -12.25 -42.88
N ALA A 27 19.96 -11.64 -42.60
CA ALA A 27 19.70 -10.94 -41.35
C ALA A 27 19.74 -11.90 -40.15
N ILE A 28 19.11 -13.08 -40.27
CA ILE A 28 19.13 -14.11 -39.22
C ILE A 28 20.56 -14.61 -38.98
N GLU A 29 21.30 -14.93 -40.04
CA GLU A 29 22.70 -15.36 -39.92
C GLU A 29 23.58 -14.26 -39.33
N THR A 30 23.34 -13.00 -39.69
CA THR A 30 24.03 -11.84 -39.13
C THR A 30 23.81 -11.73 -37.63
N VAL A 31 22.56 -11.88 -37.16
CA VAL A 31 22.23 -11.89 -35.73
C VAL A 31 22.97 -13.03 -35.01
N LYS A 32 22.99 -14.24 -35.58
CA LYS A 32 23.71 -15.40 -35.00
C LYS A 32 25.22 -15.12 -34.90
N VAL A 33 25.81 -14.58 -35.96
CA VAL A 33 27.24 -14.26 -36.03
C VAL A 33 27.62 -13.15 -35.04
N LEU A 34 26.75 -12.18 -34.81
CA LEU A 34 26.92 -11.15 -33.77
C LEU A 34 26.77 -11.70 -32.34
N GLY A 35 26.41 -12.98 -32.19
CA GLY A 35 26.14 -13.59 -30.89
C GLY A 35 24.87 -13.06 -30.24
N TRP A 36 23.96 -12.48 -31.02
CA TRP A 36 22.66 -11.99 -30.58
C TRP A 36 21.63 -13.12 -30.56
N THR A 37 20.60 -12.97 -29.73
CA THR A 37 19.58 -14.01 -29.53
C THR A 37 18.33 -13.66 -30.32
N VAL A 38 18.00 -14.46 -31.34
CA VAL A 38 16.72 -14.33 -32.07
C VAL A 38 15.57 -14.67 -31.14
N LYS A 39 14.60 -13.77 -31.00
CA LYS A 39 13.38 -13.96 -30.20
C LYS A 39 12.21 -14.45 -31.04
N LYS A 40 12.02 -13.83 -32.22
CA LYS A 40 10.91 -14.12 -33.11
C LYS A 40 11.34 -13.89 -34.56
N THR A 41 10.85 -14.72 -35.46
CA THR A 41 10.99 -14.60 -36.92
C THR A 41 9.61 -14.63 -37.54
N SER A 42 9.44 -13.94 -38.66
CA SER A 42 8.26 -13.96 -39.52
C SER A 42 8.70 -13.83 -40.97
N LEU A 43 7.76 -13.90 -41.91
CA LEU A 43 8.02 -13.62 -43.32
C LEU A 43 8.36 -12.14 -43.57
N SER A 44 7.88 -11.21 -42.74
CA SER A 44 8.19 -9.79 -42.85
C SER A 44 9.43 -9.35 -42.06
N GLY A 45 10.13 -10.25 -41.36
CA GLY A 45 11.33 -9.86 -40.62
C GLY A 45 11.64 -10.66 -39.35
N LEU A 46 12.40 -10.05 -38.44
CA LEU A 46 12.82 -10.67 -37.18
C LEU A 46 12.94 -9.69 -36.01
N ILE A 47 12.83 -10.24 -34.81
CA ILE A 47 13.14 -9.57 -33.54
C ILE A 47 14.29 -10.32 -32.87
N ALA A 48 15.34 -9.62 -32.49
CA ALA A 48 16.49 -10.17 -31.78
C ALA A 48 16.86 -9.32 -30.57
N ASN A 49 17.47 -9.93 -29.57
CA ASN A 49 18.07 -9.25 -28.44
C ASN A 49 19.59 -9.23 -28.58
N THR A 50 20.20 -8.09 -28.30
CA THR A 50 21.67 -8.00 -28.26
C THR A 50 22.23 -8.77 -27.06
N SER A 51 23.19 -9.66 -27.30
CA SER A 51 23.91 -10.43 -26.27
C SER A 51 25.42 -10.38 -26.50
N LYS A 52 26.18 -10.21 -25.40
CA LYS A 52 27.64 -9.95 -25.30
C LYS A 52 28.14 -8.57 -25.78
N GLY A 53 28.89 -7.92 -24.88
CA GLY A 53 29.57 -6.63 -25.05
C GLY A 53 29.33 -5.69 -23.86
N ILE A 54 30.35 -4.93 -23.43
CA ILE A 54 30.25 -3.95 -22.31
C ILE A 54 29.23 -2.85 -22.61
N PHE A 55 28.93 -2.63 -23.91
CA PHE A 55 28.04 -1.59 -24.41
C PHE A 55 26.76 -2.10 -25.10
N SER A 56 26.47 -3.41 -25.13
CA SER A 56 25.40 -4.00 -25.95
C SER A 56 24.47 -4.93 -25.18
N LYS A 57 24.45 -4.89 -23.84
CA LYS A 57 23.39 -5.56 -23.07
C LYS A 57 22.12 -4.70 -23.12
N ASN A 58 20.96 -5.34 -23.25
CA ASN A 58 19.63 -4.73 -23.06
C ASN A 58 19.11 -3.87 -24.22
N SER A 59 19.29 -4.30 -25.47
CA SER A 59 18.58 -3.70 -26.62
C SER A 59 17.84 -4.75 -27.45
N GLU A 60 16.66 -4.39 -27.90
CA GLU A 60 15.86 -5.17 -28.85
C GLU A 60 16.07 -4.59 -30.24
N ILE A 61 16.45 -5.45 -31.18
CA ILE A 61 16.62 -5.16 -32.59
C ILE A 61 15.41 -5.70 -33.32
N ARG A 62 14.72 -4.83 -34.05
CA ARG A 62 13.61 -5.20 -34.93
C ARG A 62 14.03 -4.89 -36.36
N ILE A 63 13.85 -5.87 -37.23
CA ILE A 63 14.13 -5.78 -38.66
C ILE A 63 12.83 -6.13 -39.36
N GLN A 64 12.37 -5.26 -40.24
CA GLN A 64 11.11 -5.42 -40.95
C GLN A 64 11.29 -5.08 -42.42
N THR A 65 10.76 -5.91 -43.31
CA THR A 65 10.76 -5.71 -44.76
C THR A 65 9.33 -5.39 -45.21
N GLU A 66 9.18 -4.29 -45.94
CA GLU A 66 7.92 -3.84 -46.53
C GLU A 66 8.21 -3.26 -47.91
N GLY A 67 7.63 -3.81 -48.98
CA GLY A 67 8.06 -3.37 -50.31
C GLY A 67 9.53 -3.72 -50.58
N ASP A 68 10.25 -2.83 -51.23
CA ASP A 68 11.70 -2.93 -51.37
C ASP A 68 12.43 -2.25 -50.20
N GLU A 69 11.71 -1.84 -49.16
CA GLU A 69 12.23 -1.12 -48.01
C GLU A 69 12.47 -2.07 -46.82
N VAL A 70 13.57 -1.85 -46.13
CA VAL A 70 13.93 -2.53 -44.88
C VAL A 70 14.08 -1.50 -43.77
N THR A 71 13.22 -1.61 -42.76
CA THR A 71 13.34 -0.83 -41.53
C THR A 71 14.15 -1.61 -40.48
N LEU A 72 15.26 -1.04 -40.06
CA LEU A 72 16.09 -1.50 -38.95
C LEU A 72 15.85 -0.61 -37.75
N LYS A 73 15.58 -1.23 -36.60
CA LYS A 73 15.31 -0.50 -35.36
C LYS A 73 16.04 -1.12 -34.19
N SER A 74 16.68 -0.28 -33.37
CA SER A 74 17.26 -0.67 -32.08
C SER A 74 16.59 0.12 -30.96
N THR A 75 16.06 -0.58 -29.94
CA THR A 75 15.37 0.01 -28.80
C THR A 75 15.95 -0.50 -27.49
N SER A 76 16.22 0.39 -26.53
CA SER A 76 16.66 0.00 -25.19
C SER A 76 15.55 -0.74 -24.44
N THR A 77 15.86 -1.89 -23.83
CA THR A 77 14.88 -2.72 -23.09
C THR A 77 14.88 -2.47 -21.58
N GLY A 78 15.72 -1.56 -21.08
CA GLY A 78 15.80 -1.16 -19.66
C GLY A 78 15.16 0.20 -19.37
N ASN A 79 15.11 0.59 -18.09
CA ASN A 79 14.61 1.89 -17.61
C ASN A 79 15.66 3.02 -17.79
N GLU A 80 16.35 3.04 -18.92
CA GLU A 80 17.41 4.00 -19.21
C GLU A 80 16.81 5.29 -19.76
N LEU A 81 17.21 6.43 -19.20
CA LEU A 81 16.72 7.76 -19.60
C LEU A 81 17.48 8.35 -20.82
N ALA A 82 18.67 7.82 -21.17
CA ALA A 82 19.51 8.32 -22.27
C ALA A 82 20.28 7.19 -22.98
N ASP A 83 20.40 7.25 -24.32
CA ASP A 83 20.99 6.22 -25.18
C ASP A 83 22.51 6.30 -25.38
N TRP A 84 23.08 7.51 -25.26
CA TRP A 84 24.49 7.79 -25.58
C TRP A 84 24.95 7.24 -26.95
N GLY A 85 24.04 7.18 -27.93
CA GLY A 85 24.28 6.68 -29.28
C GLY A 85 24.44 5.16 -29.41
N ARG A 86 24.09 4.40 -28.36
CA ARG A 86 24.20 2.93 -28.36
C ARG A 86 23.30 2.29 -29.40
N ASN A 87 22.03 2.67 -29.49
CA ASN A 87 21.09 2.11 -30.47
C ASN A 87 21.57 2.37 -31.92
N LYS A 88 22.17 3.54 -32.17
CA LYS A 88 22.81 3.84 -33.48
C LYS A 88 24.01 2.95 -33.76
N LYS A 89 24.88 2.73 -32.76
CA LYS A 89 26.05 1.83 -32.89
C LYS A 89 25.63 0.37 -33.12
N ASN A 90 24.55 -0.09 -32.46
CA ASN A 90 24.00 -1.43 -32.69
C ASN A 90 23.61 -1.64 -34.15
N LEU A 91 22.88 -0.69 -34.76
CA LEU A 91 22.52 -0.79 -36.17
C LEU A 91 23.74 -0.69 -37.09
N ALA A 92 24.71 0.19 -36.79
CA ALA A 92 25.95 0.27 -37.55
C ALA A 92 26.77 -1.05 -37.52
N TYR A 93 26.83 -1.72 -36.38
CA TYR A 93 27.47 -3.04 -36.26
C TYR A 93 26.71 -4.11 -37.03
N PHE A 94 25.38 -4.09 -36.95
CA PHE A 94 24.54 -4.98 -37.73
C PHE A 94 24.80 -4.81 -39.23
N ASN A 95 24.72 -3.59 -39.74
CA ASN A 95 24.93 -3.30 -41.16
C ASN A 95 26.30 -3.74 -41.65
N LYS A 96 27.36 -3.39 -40.90
CA LYS A 96 28.72 -3.82 -41.26
C LYS A 96 28.81 -5.33 -41.38
N ARG A 97 28.27 -6.06 -40.40
CA ARG A 97 28.35 -7.52 -40.38
C ARG A 97 27.40 -8.16 -41.41
N PHE A 98 26.28 -7.52 -41.72
CA PHE A 98 25.33 -7.96 -42.73
C PHE A 98 25.98 -8.09 -44.11
N TYR A 99 26.71 -7.06 -44.56
CA TYR A 99 27.41 -7.12 -45.86
C TYR A 99 28.55 -8.14 -45.87
N GLU A 100 29.25 -8.32 -44.75
CA GLU A 100 30.25 -9.37 -44.61
C GLU A 100 29.60 -10.76 -44.76
N VAL A 101 28.48 -11.02 -44.06
CA VAL A 101 27.74 -12.30 -44.18
C VAL A 101 27.16 -12.48 -45.58
N ARG A 102 26.58 -11.45 -46.18
CA ARG A 102 26.07 -11.48 -47.56
C ARG A 102 27.15 -11.94 -48.55
N SER A 103 28.38 -11.47 -48.41
CA SER A 103 29.49 -11.83 -49.29
C SER A 103 29.94 -13.30 -49.18
N THR A 104 29.53 -14.01 -48.11
CA THR A 104 29.91 -15.41 -47.87
C THR A 104 28.99 -16.43 -48.54
N TYR A 105 27.81 -16.00 -49.01
CA TYR A 105 26.82 -16.90 -49.63
C TYR A 105 26.52 -16.49 -51.08
N SER A 106 26.41 -17.48 -51.97
CA SER A 106 25.82 -17.27 -53.29
C SER A 106 24.29 -17.13 -53.20
N LEU A 107 23.66 -16.47 -54.18
CA LEU A 107 22.20 -16.31 -54.22
C LEU A 107 21.47 -17.65 -54.12
N LYS A 108 21.98 -18.68 -54.81
CA LYS A 108 21.41 -20.03 -54.77
C LYS A 108 21.44 -20.64 -53.35
N GLN A 109 22.52 -20.45 -52.60
CA GLN A 109 22.62 -20.93 -51.21
C GLN A 109 21.66 -20.20 -50.27
N LEU A 110 21.40 -18.91 -50.53
CA LEU A 110 20.43 -18.14 -49.75
C LEU A 110 19.00 -18.64 -49.98
N ASP A 111 18.66 -18.95 -51.22
CA ASP A 111 17.35 -19.51 -51.59
C ASP A 111 17.13 -20.89 -50.95
N GLU A 112 18.15 -21.76 -50.97
CA GLU A 112 18.13 -23.07 -50.31
C GLU A 112 17.89 -22.93 -48.80
N LYS A 113 18.64 -22.04 -48.13
CA LYS A 113 18.47 -21.75 -46.70
C LYS A 113 17.11 -21.15 -46.36
N TYR A 114 16.55 -20.32 -47.25
CA TYR A 114 15.21 -19.78 -47.04
C TYR A 114 14.15 -20.87 -47.08
N ASN A 115 14.26 -21.83 -48.00
CA ASN A 115 13.33 -22.94 -48.07
C ASN A 115 13.34 -23.79 -46.79
N GLU A 116 14.52 -24.03 -46.20
CA GLU A 116 14.64 -24.68 -44.88
C GLU A 116 13.99 -23.85 -43.77
N LEU A 117 14.17 -22.52 -43.81
CA LEU A 117 13.63 -21.61 -42.80
C LEU A 117 12.10 -21.53 -42.88
N LYS A 118 11.53 -21.55 -44.08
CA LYS A 118 10.10 -21.34 -44.34
C LYS A 118 9.21 -22.35 -43.60
N GLU A 119 9.68 -23.59 -43.44
CA GLU A 119 8.95 -24.63 -42.69
C GLU A 119 8.88 -24.34 -41.18
N SER A 120 9.77 -23.48 -40.66
CA SER A 120 9.85 -23.10 -39.24
C SER A 120 9.15 -21.78 -38.89
N ILE A 121 8.68 -21.02 -39.90
CA ILE A 121 8.04 -19.71 -39.72
C ILE A 121 6.52 -19.87 -39.62
N PRO A 122 5.85 -19.32 -38.59
CA PRO A 122 4.39 -19.32 -38.49
C PRO A 122 3.70 -18.58 -39.66
N PRO A 123 2.51 -19.02 -40.12
CA PRO A 123 1.79 -18.40 -41.25
C PRO A 123 1.38 -16.92 -41.01
N GLY A 124 1.14 -16.20 -42.11
CA GLY A 124 1.18 -14.73 -42.20
C GLY A 124 0.07 -13.93 -41.49
N ASP A 125 -1.07 -14.53 -41.11
CA ASP A 125 -2.17 -13.78 -40.47
C ASP A 125 -1.85 -13.34 -39.02
N ASP A 126 -0.76 -13.86 -38.42
CA ASP A 126 -0.28 -13.55 -37.07
C ASP A 126 1.02 -12.70 -37.05
N ASP A 127 1.29 -11.96 -38.14
CA ASP A 127 2.53 -11.21 -38.27
C ASP A 127 2.56 -9.93 -37.40
N LEU A 128 2.89 -10.11 -36.12
CA LEU A 128 3.10 -9.04 -35.14
C LEU A 128 4.19 -8.03 -35.55
N LEU A 129 5.00 -8.31 -36.57
CA LEU A 129 5.95 -7.33 -37.11
C LEU A 129 5.27 -6.29 -37.99
N GLN A 130 4.15 -6.62 -38.66
CA GLN A 130 3.38 -5.70 -39.49
C GLN A 130 2.49 -4.74 -38.70
N GLN A 131 2.31 -4.95 -37.39
CA GLN A 131 1.52 -4.04 -36.55
C GLN A 131 2.31 -2.76 -36.25
N PRO A 132 1.77 -1.56 -36.54
CA PRO A 132 2.45 -0.30 -36.30
C PRO A 132 2.73 -0.06 -34.81
N GLU A 133 3.86 0.57 -34.50
CA GLU A 133 4.17 0.93 -33.12
C GLU A 133 3.18 1.94 -32.57
N LEU A 134 2.74 1.73 -31.32
CA LEU A 134 1.93 2.70 -30.61
C LEU A 134 2.62 4.07 -30.61
N THR A 135 1.94 5.05 -31.20
CA THR A 135 2.33 6.45 -31.17
C THR A 135 2.42 6.96 -29.74
N SER A 136 3.15 8.05 -29.50
CA SER A 136 3.21 8.68 -28.16
C SER A 136 1.82 9.03 -27.63
N GLY A 137 0.90 9.45 -28.51
CA GLY A 137 -0.49 9.71 -28.19
C GLY A 137 -1.24 8.44 -27.77
N GLU A 138 -1.05 7.32 -28.45
CA GLU A 138 -1.68 6.04 -28.07
C GLU A 138 -1.10 5.44 -26.79
N LYS A 139 0.21 5.63 -26.54
CA LYS A 139 0.84 5.28 -25.26
C LYS A 139 0.25 6.09 -24.11
N ALA A 140 0.11 7.41 -24.30
CA ALA A 140 -0.54 8.27 -23.32
C ALA A 140 -2.01 7.86 -23.10
N LYS A 141 -2.76 7.59 -24.18
CA LYS A 141 -4.14 7.11 -24.10
C LYS A 141 -4.27 5.80 -23.33
N ARG A 142 -3.35 4.85 -23.54
CA ARG A 142 -3.26 3.59 -22.77
C ARG A 142 -2.90 3.81 -21.30
N PHE A 143 -2.05 4.79 -21.01
CA PHE A 143 -1.73 5.15 -19.63
C PHE A 143 -2.97 5.72 -18.93
N PHE A 144 -3.65 6.70 -19.55
CA PHE A 144 -4.86 7.29 -19.00
C PHE A 144 -6.02 6.28 -18.91
N SER A 145 -6.07 5.26 -19.76
CA SER A 145 -7.09 4.20 -19.63
C SER A 145 -6.97 3.37 -18.35
N LEU A 146 -5.83 3.41 -17.64
CA LEU A 146 -5.71 2.77 -16.32
C LEU A 146 -6.58 3.45 -15.26
N PHE A 147 -6.90 4.73 -15.44
CA PHE A 147 -7.72 5.55 -14.54
C PHE A 147 -9.20 5.56 -14.92
N VAL A 148 -9.57 4.90 -16.02
CA VAL A 148 -10.94 4.95 -16.54
C VAL A 148 -11.61 3.60 -16.33
N PRO A 149 -12.72 3.54 -15.58
CA PRO A 149 -13.55 2.35 -15.48
C PRO A 149 -13.99 1.84 -16.85
N SER A 150 -13.74 0.56 -17.13
CA SER A 150 -14.16 -0.11 -18.35
C SER A 150 -14.76 -1.49 -18.05
N GLU A 151 -15.44 -2.12 -19.01
CA GLU A 151 -16.02 -3.44 -18.82
C GLU A 151 -14.96 -4.46 -18.34
N GLY A 152 -15.23 -5.12 -17.22
CA GLY A 152 -14.28 -6.06 -16.58
C GLY A 152 -13.11 -5.41 -15.81
N TYR A 153 -13.06 -4.08 -15.72
CA TYR A 153 -12.04 -3.30 -15.04
C TYR A 153 -12.64 -1.97 -14.49
N ILE A 154 -13.59 -2.08 -13.57
CA ILE A 154 -14.37 -0.96 -13.02
C ILE A 154 -13.85 -0.60 -11.63
N VAL A 155 -13.68 -1.59 -10.76
CA VAL A 155 -13.33 -1.41 -9.34
C VAL A 155 -11.87 -1.00 -9.19
N THR A 156 -10.97 -1.57 -9.98
CA THR A 156 -9.53 -1.30 -9.85
C THR A 156 -9.21 0.19 -10.08
N PRO A 157 -9.68 0.86 -11.16
CA PRO A 157 -9.50 2.30 -11.32
C PRO A 157 -10.10 3.10 -10.17
N ILE A 158 -11.32 2.77 -9.73
CA ILE A 158 -11.99 3.49 -8.63
C ILE A 158 -11.18 3.42 -7.34
N LEU A 159 -10.70 2.22 -6.98
CA LEU A 159 -9.85 2.05 -5.79
C LEU A 159 -8.54 2.83 -5.94
N MET A 160 -7.91 2.78 -7.12
CA MET A 160 -6.69 3.54 -7.39
C MET A 160 -6.91 5.05 -7.23
N ASP A 161 -7.97 5.58 -7.85
CA ASP A 161 -8.31 7.00 -7.84
C ASP A 161 -8.66 7.49 -6.43
N VAL A 162 -9.40 6.69 -5.64
CA VAL A 162 -9.71 7.02 -4.24
C VAL A 162 -8.44 7.07 -3.41
N ASN A 163 -7.52 6.13 -3.57
CA ASN A 163 -6.24 6.13 -2.86
C ASN A 163 -5.38 7.36 -3.21
N ILE A 164 -5.33 7.72 -4.49
CA ILE A 164 -4.63 8.92 -4.96
C ILE A 164 -5.28 10.17 -4.39
N LEU A 165 -6.62 10.27 -4.43
CA LEU A 165 -7.37 11.40 -3.91
C LEU A 165 -7.14 11.59 -2.41
N VAL A 166 -7.26 10.52 -1.61
CA VAL A 166 -7.03 10.58 -0.16
C VAL A 166 -5.61 11.03 0.14
N PHE A 167 -4.61 10.50 -0.58
CA PHE A 167 -3.23 10.93 -0.41
C PHE A 167 -3.01 12.41 -0.75
N LEU A 168 -3.63 12.92 -1.82
CA LEU A 168 -3.59 14.36 -2.15
C LEU A 168 -4.23 15.21 -1.04
N LEU A 169 -5.37 14.78 -0.50
CA LEU A 169 -6.05 15.47 0.61
C LEU A 169 -5.21 15.49 1.90
N MET A 170 -4.49 14.40 2.19
CA MET A 170 -3.52 14.36 3.29
C MET A 170 -2.44 15.42 3.10
N ILE A 171 -1.84 15.51 1.90
CA ILE A 171 -0.80 16.51 1.60
C ILE A 171 -1.32 17.94 1.74
N ILE A 172 -2.51 18.22 1.18
CA ILE A 172 -3.16 19.54 1.27
C ILE A 172 -3.41 19.92 2.74
N SER A 173 -3.67 18.94 3.60
CA SER A 173 -3.90 19.14 5.03
C SER A 173 -2.62 19.21 5.87
N GLY A 174 -1.44 19.24 5.23
CA GLY A 174 -0.14 19.42 5.89
C GLY A 174 0.64 18.14 6.18
N VAL A 175 0.16 16.97 5.75
CA VAL A 175 0.89 15.71 5.93
C VAL A 175 2.09 15.65 4.97
N GLY A 176 3.25 15.19 5.46
CA GLY A 176 4.49 15.11 4.68
C GLY A 176 4.38 14.22 3.42
N PHE A 177 4.85 14.72 2.28
CA PHE A 177 4.76 14.02 0.98
C PHE A 177 5.56 12.70 0.93
N PHE A 178 6.77 12.67 1.50
CA PHE A 178 7.63 11.49 1.47
C PHE A 178 7.59 10.69 2.77
N LEU A 179 7.50 11.38 3.91
CA LEU A 179 7.56 10.82 5.25
C LEU A 179 6.53 11.50 6.15
N PRO A 180 5.27 11.01 6.16
CA PRO A 180 4.27 11.40 7.15
C PRO A 180 4.72 11.06 8.58
N ASP A 181 4.43 11.95 9.53
CA ASP A 181 4.59 11.63 10.95
C ASP A 181 3.47 10.70 11.44
N THR A 182 3.75 9.94 12.50
CA THR A 182 2.83 8.95 13.05
C THR A 182 1.53 9.57 13.55
N GLN A 183 1.57 10.75 14.17
CA GLN A 183 0.38 11.39 14.72
C GLN A 183 -0.59 11.80 13.61
N SER A 184 -0.09 12.38 12.53
CA SER A 184 -0.88 12.68 11.33
C SER A 184 -1.55 11.43 10.77
N MET A 185 -0.82 10.31 10.67
CA MET A 185 -1.39 9.05 10.18
C MET A 185 -2.52 8.55 11.09
N VAL A 186 -2.33 8.60 12.41
CA VAL A 186 -3.37 8.25 13.38
C VAL A 186 -4.58 9.18 13.25
N ASN A 187 -4.38 10.49 13.13
CA ASN A 187 -5.48 11.45 12.96
C ASN A 187 -6.30 11.20 11.70
N TRP A 188 -5.65 10.78 10.61
CA TRP A 188 -6.29 10.42 9.35
C TRP A 188 -7.00 9.06 9.34
N GLY A 189 -6.88 8.28 10.41
CA GLY A 189 -7.57 6.99 10.54
C GLY A 189 -6.71 5.77 10.25
N ALA A 190 -5.38 5.86 10.42
CA ALA A 190 -4.52 4.69 10.39
C ALA A 190 -4.93 3.68 11.48
N ASN A 191 -4.68 2.40 11.22
CA ASN A 191 -5.03 1.34 12.14
C ASN A 191 -4.06 1.33 13.31
N PHE A 192 -4.60 1.46 14.52
CA PHE A 192 -3.82 1.54 15.75
C PHE A 192 -4.62 0.89 16.86
N ARG A 193 -4.14 -0.25 17.39
CA ARG A 193 -4.89 -1.12 18.32
C ARG A 193 -5.56 -0.33 19.45
N PRO A 194 -4.89 0.61 20.15
CA PRO A 194 -5.49 1.33 21.27
C PRO A 194 -6.75 2.11 20.93
N LEU A 195 -6.79 2.74 19.75
CA LEU A 195 -7.94 3.51 19.31
C LEU A 195 -8.97 2.61 18.62
N THR A 196 -8.54 1.66 17.80
CA THR A 196 -9.42 0.72 17.10
C THR A 196 -10.28 -0.07 18.09
N LEU A 197 -9.72 -0.48 19.24
CA LEU A 197 -10.45 -1.19 20.29
C LEU A 197 -11.23 -0.28 21.24
N SER A 198 -10.98 1.03 21.22
CA SER A 198 -11.67 2.03 22.05
C SER A 198 -12.86 2.70 21.33
N GLY A 199 -13.43 2.03 20.33
CA GLY A 199 -14.63 2.47 19.61
C GLY A 199 -14.37 2.98 18.20
N GLU A 200 -13.10 3.15 17.80
CA GLU A 200 -12.74 3.64 16.47
C GLU A 200 -12.59 2.51 15.44
N TRP A 201 -13.55 1.58 15.40
CA TRP A 201 -13.51 0.37 14.57
C TRP A 201 -13.42 0.64 13.06
N TRP A 202 -13.84 1.82 12.60
CA TRP A 202 -13.73 2.24 11.19
C TRP A 202 -12.27 2.28 10.72
N ARG A 203 -11.31 2.39 11.65
CA ARG A 203 -9.87 2.29 11.39
C ARG A 203 -9.47 0.99 10.70
N LEU A 204 -10.24 -0.09 10.86
CA LEU A 204 -10.03 -1.36 10.15
C LEU A 204 -10.25 -1.26 8.63
N ILE A 205 -10.95 -0.23 8.17
CA ILE A 205 -11.24 0.01 6.74
C ILE A 205 -10.46 1.23 6.24
N THR A 206 -10.48 2.34 6.97
CA THR A 206 -9.87 3.61 6.51
C THR A 206 -8.38 3.48 6.28
N ASN A 207 -7.67 2.68 7.08
CA ASN A 207 -6.24 2.45 6.91
C ASN A 207 -5.86 1.91 5.52
N CYS A 208 -6.76 1.16 4.87
CA CYS A 208 -6.55 0.60 3.54
C CYS A 208 -6.50 1.67 2.44
N PHE A 209 -6.78 2.95 2.77
CA PHE A 209 -6.77 4.08 1.85
C PHE A 209 -5.71 5.14 2.17
N LEU A 210 -4.97 4.96 3.27
CA LEU A 210 -3.93 5.88 3.72
C LEU A 210 -2.55 5.39 3.28
N HIS A 211 -1.63 6.32 3.01
CA HIS A 211 -0.29 5.97 2.58
C HIS A 211 0.78 6.77 3.31
N ILE A 212 1.78 6.06 3.84
CA ILE A 212 2.94 6.60 4.56
C ILE A 212 3.99 7.20 3.58
N GLY A 213 3.53 7.93 2.57
CA GLY A 213 4.39 8.63 1.60
C GLY A 213 4.22 8.19 0.15
N PHE A 214 4.76 9.01 -0.75
CA PHE A 214 4.54 8.91 -2.19
C PHE A 214 5.04 7.61 -2.83
N ILE A 215 6.23 7.16 -2.45
CA ILE A 215 6.81 5.91 -2.97
C ILE A 215 5.94 4.72 -2.57
N HIS A 216 5.44 4.73 -1.33
CA HIS A 216 4.55 3.69 -0.83
C HIS A 216 3.22 3.66 -1.60
N LEU A 217 2.64 4.83 -1.91
CA LEU A 217 1.45 4.92 -2.78
C LEU A 217 1.73 4.31 -4.17
N ILE A 218 2.81 4.71 -4.85
CA ILE A 218 3.12 4.22 -6.20
C ILE A 218 3.21 2.69 -6.23
N PHE A 219 3.93 2.08 -5.29
CA PHE A 219 4.08 0.63 -5.29
C PHE A 219 2.77 -0.09 -5.01
N ASN A 220 1.92 0.45 -4.13
CA ASN A 220 0.58 -0.09 -3.91
C ASN A 220 -0.30 0.03 -5.16
N MET A 221 -0.31 1.18 -5.81
CA MET A 221 -1.13 1.38 -7.02
C MET A 221 -0.64 0.50 -8.17
N TYR A 222 0.68 0.34 -8.32
CA TYR A 222 1.26 -0.60 -9.28
C TYR A 222 0.79 -2.04 -9.01
N ALA A 223 0.89 -2.50 -7.76
CA ALA A 223 0.47 -3.85 -7.38
C ALA A 223 -1.04 -4.06 -7.55
N LEU A 224 -1.85 -3.07 -7.16
CA LEU A 224 -3.31 -3.07 -7.30
C LEU A 224 -3.74 -3.12 -8.76
N VAL A 225 -3.16 -2.28 -9.63
CA VAL A 225 -3.44 -2.29 -11.07
C VAL A 225 -3.01 -3.63 -11.68
N TYR A 226 -1.82 -4.12 -11.35
CA TYR A 226 -1.31 -5.38 -11.89
C TYR A 226 -2.23 -6.55 -11.54
N ILE A 227 -2.62 -6.71 -10.27
CA ILE A 227 -3.54 -7.79 -9.89
C ILE A 227 -4.96 -7.54 -10.40
N GLY A 228 -5.44 -6.30 -10.46
CA GLY A 228 -6.75 -5.95 -10.98
C GLY A 228 -6.94 -6.31 -12.45
N LEU A 229 -5.94 -6.02 -13.29
CA LEU A 229 -5.94 -6.41 -14.71
C LEU A 229 -6.03 -7.93 -14.91
N LEU A 230 -5.49 -8.71 -13.99
CA LEU A 230 -5.52 -10.17 -14.04
C LEU A 230 -6.79 -10.76 -13.43
N LEU A 231 -7.30 -10.17 -12.35
CA LEU A 231 -8.28 -10.82 -11.48
C LEU A 231 -9.70 -10.26 -11.65
N GLU A 232 -9.87 -8.97 -11.92
CA GLU A 232 -11.18 -8.33 -11.86
C GLU A 232 -12.14 -8.89 -12.91
N LYS A 233 -11.67 -9.08 -14.15
CA LYS A 233 -12.44 -9.70 -15.23
C LYS A 233 -12.93 -11.11 -14.87
N HIS A 234 -12.17 -11.86 -14.08
CA HIS A 234 -12.52 -13.21 -13.66
C HIS A 234 -13.55 -13.25 -12.52
N LEU A 235 -13.48 -12.29 -11.59
CA LEU A 235 -14.38 -12.23 -10.44
C LEU A 235 -15.68 -11.48 -10.73
N GLY A 236 -15.61 -10.49 -11.61
CA GLY A 236 -16.59 -9.43 -11.77
C GLY A 236 -16.59 -8.43 -10.61
N THR A 237 -17.22 -7.28 -10.83
CA THR A 237 -17.22 -6.11 -9.93
C THR A 237 -17.55 -6.46 -8.49
N SER A 238 -18.66 -7.18 -8.23
CA SER A 238 -19.15 -7.42 -6.87
C SER A 238 -18.25 -8.34 -6.04
N ARG A 239 -17.64 -9.37 -6.65
CA ARG A 239 -16.73 -10.28 -5.93
C ARG A 239 -15.36 -9.65 -5.73
N TYR A 240 -14.90 -8.87 -6.70
CA TYR A 240 -13.62 -8.17 -6.60
C TYR A 240 -13.63 -7.13 -5.47
N ILE A 241 -14.65 -6.26 -5.42
CA ILE A 241 -14.78 -5.28 -4.34
C ILE A 241 -15.00 -5.95 -2.96
N ALA A 242 -15.80 -7.01 -2.91
CA ALA A 242 -16.00 -7.77 -1.68
C ALA A 242 -14.68 -8.42 -1.21
N ALA A 243 -13.90 -9.01 -2.12
CA ALA A 243 -12.59 -9.55 -1.79
C ALA A 243 -11.68 -8.47 -1.20
N TYR A 244 -11.53 -7.32 -1.89
CA TYR A 244 -10.67 -6.23 -1.41
C TYR A 244 -11.05 -5.75 -0.01
N LEU A 245 -12.35 -5.52 0.25
CA LEU A 245 -12.81 -5.04 1.55
C LEU A 245 -12.68 -6.10 2.65
N LEU A 246 -13.09 -7.35 2.38
CA LEU A 246 -13.05 -8.41 3.37
C LEU A 246 -11.62 -8.80 3.74
N THR A 247 -10.71 -8.89 2.76
CA THR A 247 -9.29 -9.15 3.04
C THR A 247 -8.61 -7.95 3.68
N GLY A 248 -9.01 -6.72 3.35
CA GLY A 248 -8.53 -5.50 4.01
C GLY A 248 -8.88 -5.46 5.50
N VAL A 249 -10.12 -5.78 5.86
CA VAL A 249 -10.54 -5.91 7.26
C VAL A 249 -9.80 -7.06 7.94
N ALA A 250 -9.72 -8.23 7.32
CA ALA A 250 -8.99 -9.37 7.88
C ALA A 250 -7.49 -9.07 8.12
N ALA A 251 -6.84 -8.38 7.18
CA ALA A 251 -5.46 -7.91 7.31
C ALA A 251 -5.32 -6.93 8.48
N SER A 252 -6.24 -5.97 8.60
CA SER A 252 -6.23 -4.97 9.67
C SER A 252 -6.47 -5.58 11.05
N VAL A 253 -7.34 -6.59 11.14
CA VAL A 253 -7.56 -7.38 12.36
C VAL A 253 -6.33 -8.19 12.72
N ASN A 254 -5.68 -8.83 11.74
CA ASN A 254 -4.44 -9.58 11.98
C ASN A 254 -3.30 -8.67 12.45
N SER A 255 -3.22 -7.45 11.90
CA SER A 255 -2.28 -6.41 12.33
C SER A 255 -2.48 -6.04 13.80
N ILE A 256 -3.71 -5.68 14.21
CA ILE A 256 -3.96 -5.36 15.62
C ILE A 256 -3.89 -6.58 16.52
N TRP A 257 -4.05 -7.82 16.02
CA TRP A 257 -3.82 -9.01 16.83
C TRP A 257 -2.32 -9.20 17.12
N TRP A 258 -1.47 -8.94 16.12
CA TRP A 258 -0.03 -9.13 16.20
C TRP A 258 0.70 -7.99 16.92
N HIS A 259 0.30 -6.75 16.66
CA HIS A 259 0.98 -5.54 17.13
C HIS A 259 0.13 -4.74 18.10
N ASP A 260 0.73 -4.35 19.23
CA ASP A 260 0.11 -3.56 20.30
C ASP A 260 0.16 -2.05 20.03
N LEU A 261 1.31 -1.53 19.60
CA LEU A 261 1.58 -0.11 19.48
C LEU A 261 2.03 0.31 18.07
N THR A 262 1.96 -0.59 17.09
CA THR A 262 2.28 -0.27 15.69
C THR A 262 1.11 0.46 15.04
N VAL A 263 1.43 1.56 14.34
CA VAL A 263 0.49 2.25 13.44
C VAL A 263 0.63 1.67 12.04
N SER A 264 -0.49 1.17 11.50
CA SER A 264 -0.54 0.52 10.19
C SER A 264 -1.41 1.31 9.21
N ALA A 265 -0.90 1.54 8.02
CA ALA A 265 -1.59 2.26 6.95
C ALA A 265 -1.09 1.78 5.59
N GLY A 266 -2.01 1.53 4.66
CA GLY A 266 -1.70 1.10 3.30
C GLY A 266 -2.72 0.12 2.74
N ALA A 267 -2.99 0.25 1.44
CA ALA A 267 -3.82 -0.71 0.70
C ALA A 267 -3.20 -2.12 0.65
N SER A 268 -1.92 -2.29 0.99
CA SER A 268 -1.16 -3.51 0.78
C SER A 268 -1.78 -4.76 1.41
N GLY A 269 -2.41 -4.67 2.59
CA GLY A 269 -3.08 -5.82 3.21
C GLY A 269 -4.22 -6.36 2.34
N ALA A 270 -5.09 -5.46 1.86
CA ALA A 270 -6.18 -5.80 0.93
C ALA A 270 -5.65 -6.33 -0.41
N ILE A 271 -4.60 -5.70 -0.96
CA ILE A 271 -3.92 -6.11 -2.20
C ILE A 271 -3.35 -7.53 -2.06
N PHE A 272 -2.62 -7.83 -0.98
CA PHE A 272 -2.13 -9.18 -0.70
C PHE A 272 -3.27 -10.20 -0.63
N GLY A 273 -4.43 -9.80 -0.12
CA GLY A 273 -5.63 -10.61 -0.20
C GLY A 273 -6.13 -10.87 -1.61
N LEU A 274 -6.11 -9.89 -2.51
CA LEU A 274 -6.41 -10.12 -3.92
C LEU A 274 -5.40 -11.09 -4.58
N TYR A 275 -4.12 -10.97 -4.25
CA TYR A 275 -3.11 -11.94 -4.68
C TYR A 275 -3.39 -13.34 -4.11
N GLY A 276 -3.83 -13.45 -2.86
CA GLY A 276 -4.26 -14.70 -2.25
C GLY A 276 -5.47 -15.33 -2.95
N VAL A 277 -6.47 -14.53 -3.30
CA VAL A 277 -7.63 -14.97 -4.10
C VAL A 277 -7.15 -15.51 -5.44
N PHE A 278 -6.27 -14.79 -6.13
CA PHE A 278 -5.77 -15.21 -7.43
C PHE A 278 -4.93 -16.49 -7.36
N LEU A 279 -4.09 -16.63 -6.32
CA LEU A 279 -3.34 -17.86 -6.06
C LEU A 279 -4.27 -19.05 -5.86
N ALA A 280 -5.37 -18.90 -5.11
CA ALA A 280 -6.37 -19.95 -4.96
C ALA A 280 -7.04 -20.31 -6.30
N LEU A 281 -7.37 -19.33 -7.15
CA LEU A 281 -7.94 -19.62 -8.47
C LEU A 281 -6.94 -20.32 -9.39
N LEU A 282 -5.66 -19.96 -9.32
CA LEU A 282 -4.58 -20.59 -10.08
C LEU A 282 -4.37 -22.07 -9.73
N THR A 283 -4.82 -22.56 -8.58
CA THR A 283 -4.78 -24.02 -8.28
C THR A 283 -5.91 -24.79 -8.96
N THR A 284 -6.90 -24.11 -9.56
CA THR A 284 -8.13 -24.70 -10.11
C THR A 284 -8.20 -24.62 -11.62
N SER A 285 -9.05 -25.43 -12.27
CA SER A 285 -9.32 -25.39 -13.73
C SER A 285 -9.91 -24.08 -14.27
N PHE A 286 -10.14 -23.07 -13.42
CA PHE A 286 -10.71 -21.79 -13.81
C PHE A 286 -9.76 -20.94 -14.67
N ILE A 287 -8.44 -21.09 -14.48
CA ILE A 287 -7.42 -20.46 -15.32
C ILE A 287 -6.86 -21.48 -16.30
N GLU A 288 -6.70 -21.06 -17.55
CA GLU A 288 -6.22 -21.87 -18.66
C GLU A 288 -4.88 -22.55 -18.32
N LYS A 289 -4.74 -23.82 -18.71
CA LYS A 289 -3.61 -24.66 -18.30
C LYS A 289 -2.25 -24.12 -18.78
N THR A 290 -2.24 -23.49 -19.95
CA THR A 290 -1.08 -22.89 -20.61
C THR A 290 -0.54 -21.67 -19.86
N THR A 291 -1.42 -20.84 -19.30
CA THR A 291 -1.08 -19.58 -18.61
C THR A 291 -0.90 -19.73 -17.10
N ARG A 292 -1.51 -20.76 -16.51
CA ARG A 292 -1.48 -21.00 -15.06
C ARG A 292 -0.07 -21.11 -14.47
N LYS A 293 0.79 -21.97 -15.03
CA LYS A 293 2.11 -22.24 -14.42
C LYS A 293 3.01 -20.99 -14.43
N PRO A 294 3.14 -20.23 -15.54
CA PRO A 294 3.85 -18.95 -15.53
C PRO A 294 3.28 -17.93 -14.54
N LEU A 295 1.95 -17.81 -14.46
CA LEU A 295 1.29 -16.89 -13.53
C LEU A 295 1.52 -17.31 -12.08
N LEU A 296 1.40 -18.59 -11.75
CA LEU A 296 1.67 -19.10 -10.40
C LEU A 296 3.10 -18.81 -9.96
N ILE A 297 4.09 -19.04 -10.84
CA ILE A 297 5.50 -18.77 -10.54
C ILE A 297 5.72 -17.27 -10.35
N SER A 298 5.26 -16.43 -11.28
CA SER A 298 5.48 -14.98 -11.21
C SER A 298 4.80 -14.34 -9.99
N ILE A 299 3.54 -14.71 -9.71
CA ILE A 299 2.81 -14.23 -8.54
C ILE A 299 3.43 -14.77 -7.26
N GLY A 300 3.78 -16.07 -7.21
CA GLY A 300 4.42 -16.68 -6.05
C GLY A 300 5.76 -16.02 -5.71
N VAL A 301 6.60 -15.75 -6.71
CA VAL A 301 7.86 -15.02 -6.53
C VAL A 301 7.62 -13.58 -6.06
N PHE A 302 6.65 -12.88 -6.64
CA PHE A 302 6.30 -11.52 -6.22
C PHE A 302 5.85 -11.48 -4.76
N VAL A 303 4.94 -12.37 -4.35
CA VAL A 303 4.44 -12.47 -2.96
C VAL A 303 5.59 -12.81 -2.01
N ALA A 304 6.40 -13.82 -2.34
CA ALA A 304 7.54 -14.21 -1.51
C ALA A 304 8.56 -13.08 -1.35
N TYR A 305 8.89 -12.39 -2.45
CA TYR A 305 9.80 -11.26 -2.43
C TYR A 305 9.29 -10.13 -1.53
N ASN A 306 8.01 -9.76 -1.66
CA ASN A 306 7.45 -8.67 -0.85
C ASN A 306 7.34 -9.03 0.63
N LEU A 307 7.02 -10.29 0.98
CA LEU A 307 7.03 -10.73 2.39
C LEU A 307 8.44 -10.72 3.00
N ILE A 308 9.46 -11.15 2.23
CA ILE A 308 10.87 -11.09 2.66
C ILE A 308 11.31 -9.63 2.80
N TYR A 309 10.99 -8.79 1.83
CA TYR A 309 11.30 -7.36 1.87
C TYR A 309 10.60 -6.65 3.03
N GLY A 310 9.37 -7.09 3.34
CA GLY A 310 8.56 -6.59 4.45
C GLY A 310 9.08 -6.95 5.85
N LEU A 311 10.14 -7.76 5.96
CA LEU A 311 10.86 -7.94 7.23
C LEU A 311 11.63 -6.67 7.64
N LYS A 312 11.75 -5.68 6.74
CA LYS A 312 12.30 -4.37 7.07
C LYS A 312 11.34 -3.57 7.95
N ALA A 313 11.91 -2.74 8.82
CA ALA A 313 11.14 -1.81 9.65
C ALA A 313 10.27 -0.88 8.78
N GLY A 314 9.05 -0.59 9.25
CA GLY A 314 8.08 0.26 8.56
C GLY A 314 7.11 -0.47 7.62
N ILE A 315 7.19 -1.81 7.54
CA ILE A 315 6.24 -2.63 6.78
C ILE A 315 5.48 -3.56 7.71
N ASP A 316 4.15 -3.55 7.60
CA ASP A 316 3.27 -4.41 8.39
C ASP A 316 3.09 -5.79 7.73
N ASN A 317 4.05 -6.68 7.99
CA ASN A 317 4.00 -8.05 7.50
C ASN A 317 2.85 -8.86 8.12
N ALA A 318 2.36 -8.49 9.31
CA ALA A 318 1.19 -9.14 9.89
C ALA A 318 -0.05 -8.85 9.04
N ALA A 319 -0.24 -7.60 8.59
CA ALA A 319 -1.30 -7.26 7.65
C ALA A 319 -1.17 -8.01 6.32
N HIS A 320 0.05 -8.09 5.74
CA HIS A 320 0.27 -8.82 4.47
C HIS A 320 -0.07 -10.31 4.62
N PHE A 321 0.37 -10.94 5.70
CA PHE A 321 0.09 -12.34 5.98
C PHE A 321 -1.42 -12.58 6.18
N GLY A 322 -2.08 -11.77 7.01
CA GLY A 322 -3.52 -11.87 7.26
C GLY A 322 -4.34 -11.66 5.99
N GLY A 323 -3.95 -10.67 5.18
CA GLY A 323 -4.52 -10.43 3.85
C GLY A 323 -4.38 -11.64 2.93
N LEU A 324 -3.16 -12.16 2.76
CA LEU A 324 -2.87 -13.29 1.88
C LEU A 324 -3.67 -14.54 2.25
N ILE A 325 -3.67 -14.93 3.53
CA ILE A 325 -4.38 -16.13 4.01
C ILE A 325 -5.88 -15.98 3.87
N SER A 326 -6.46 -14.84 4.29
CA SER A 326 -7.89 -14.58 4.11
C SER A 326 -8.28 -14.57 2.63
N GLY A 327 -7.42 -14.03 1.76
CA GLY A 327 -7.58 -14.04 0.32
C GLY A 327 -7.64 -15.46 -0.26
N ILE A 328 -6.75 -16.35 0.16
CA ILE A 328 -6.77 -17.76 -0.27
C ILE A 328 -8.10 -18.43 0.12
N ILE A 329 -8.54 -18.22 1.36
CA ILE A 329 -9.81 -18.78 1.87
C ILE A 329 -11.00 -18.24 1.07
N ILE A 330 -11.07 -16.92 0.87
CA ILE A 330 -12.13 -16.25 0.10
C ILE A 330 -12.12 -16.73 -1.37
N GLY A 331 -10.94 -16.89 -1.96
CA GLY A 331 -10.80 -17.37 -3.33
C GLY A 331 -11.37 -18.77 -3.53
N TYR A 332 -11.06 -19.71 -2.63
CA TYR A 332 -11.68 -21.03 -2.64
C TYR A 332 -13.19 -20.99 -2.41
N ALA A 333 -13.65 -20.14 -1.48
CA ALA A 333 -15.08 -19.97 -1.19
C ALA A 333 -15.86 -19.42 -2.39
N PHE A 334 -15.25 -18.61 -3.26
CA PHE A 334 -15.90 -18.08 -4.47
C PHE A 334 -16.09 -19.12 -5.59
N ILE A 335 -15.30 -20.19 -5.64
CA ILE A 335 -15.30 -21.17 -6.76
C ILE A 335 -16.71 -21.70 -7.09
N PRO A 336 -17.56 -22.14 -6.14
CA PRO A 336 -18.88 -22.66 -6.47
C PRO A 336 -19.75 -21.62 -7.20
N SER A 337 -19.70 -20.36 -6.76
CA SER A 337 -20.44 -19.26 -7.36
C SER A 337 -19.87 -18.81 -8.71
N LEU A 338 -18.55 -19.00 -8.93
CA LEU A 338 -17.89 -18.69 -10.19
C LEU A 338 -18.19 -19.74 -11.28
N LYS A 339 -18.35 -21.01 -10.88
CA LYS A 339 -18.77 -22.10 -11.80
C LYS A 339 -20.24 -22.02 -12.22
N ARG A 340 -21.06 -21.25 -11.51
CA ARG A 340 -22.50 -21.07 -11.77
C ARG A 340 -22.86 -19.58 -11.86
N PRO A 341 -22.34 -18.85 -12.87
CA PRO A 341 -22.49 -17.40 -12.95
C PRO A 341 -23.96 -16.95 -13.10
N GLU A 342 -24.82 -17.78 -13.70
CA GLU A 342 -26.27 -17.55 -13.86
C GLU A 342 -26.99 -17.43 -12.51
N ASN A 343 -26.52 -18.12 -11.49
CA ASN A 343 -27.17 -18.19 -10.19
C ASN A 343 -26.66 -17.07 -9.26
N LYS A 344 -27.37 -15.95 -9.26
CA LYS A 344 -27.04 -14.77 -8.46
C LYS A 344 -27.10 -15.05 -6.95
N ASP A 345 -27.97 -15.97 -6.51
CA ASP A 345 -28.16 -16.27 -5.09
C ASP A 345 -26.91 -16.90 -4.48
N PHE A 346 -26.26 -17.85 -5.18
CA PHE A 346 -25.00 -18.44 -4.73
C PHE A 346 -23.94 -17.37 -4.47
N LYS A 347 -23.82 -16.38 -5.37
CA LYS A 347 -22.87 -15.27 -5.21
C LYS A 347 -23.19 -14.45 -3.95
N VAL A 348 -24.44 -14.05 -3.78
CA VAL A 348 -24.87 -13.21 -2.65
C VAL A 348 -24.72 -13.94 -1.33
N ILE A 349 -25.13 -15.21 -1.26
CA ILE A 349 -25.00 -16.07 -0.08
C ILE A 349 -23.52 -16.21 0.31
N THR A 350 -22.64 -16.52 -0.65
CA THR A 350 -21.20 -16.66 -0.36
C THR A 350 -20.60 -15.36 0.19
N ILE A 351 -20.86 -14.21 -0.44
CA ILE A 351 -20.35 -12.92 0.04
C ILE A 351 -20.90 -12.61 1.44
N SER A 352 -22.19 -12.88 1.68
CA SER A 352 -22.84 -12.62 2.97
C SER A 352 -22.26 -13.49 4.09
N LEU A 353 -22.08 -14.79 3.84
CA LEU A 353 -21.47 -15.71 4.81
C LEU A 353 -20.02 -15.34 5.14
N LEU A 354 -19.22 -14.98 4.13
CA LEU A 354 -17.85 -14.50 4.35
C LEU A 354 -17.83 -13.19 5.14
N SER A 355 -18.74 -12.27 4.86
CA SER A 355 -18.87 -11.01 5.60
C SER A 355 -19.21 -11.26 7.07
N ILE A 356 -20.19 -12.12 7.34
CA ILE A 356 -20.56 -12.52 8.70
C ILE A 356 -19.36 -13.18 9.40
N LEU A 357 -18.66 -14.09 8.73
CA LEU A 357 -17.49 -14.75 9.29
C LEU A 357 -16.40 -13.76 9.69
N ILE A 358 -16.07 -12.80 8.81
CA ILE A 358 -15.06 -11.75 9.09
C ILE A 358 -15.51 -10.84 10.24
N VAL A 359 -16.78 -10.43 10.27
CA VAL A 359 -17.29 -9.58 11.38
C VAL A 359 -17.24 -10.34 12.71
N CYS A 360 -17.72 -11.58 12.74
CA CYS A 360 -17.69 -12.41 13.94
C CYS A 360 -16.26 -12.66 14.42
N SER A 361 -15.32 -13.00 13.52
CA SER A 361 -13.92 -13.21 13.90
C SER A 361 -13.27 -11.92 14.39
N SER A 362 -13.57 -10.77 13.78
CA SER A 362 -13.10 -9.45 14.23
C SER A 362 -13.57 -9.14 15.66
N ILE A 363 -14.84 -9.41 15.97
CA ILE A 363 -15.40 -9.21 17.32
C ILE A 363 -14.72 -10.14 18.33
N VAL A 364 -14.50 -11.41 17.96
CA VAL A 364 -13.80 -12.37 18.82
C VAL A 364 -12.38 -11.88 19.10
N VAL A 365 -11.62 -11.47 18.08
CA VAL A 365 -10.27 -10.93 18.27
C VAL A 365 -10.31 -9.70 19.18
N ALA A 366 -11.17 -8.72 18.88
CA ALA A 366 -11.27 -7.47 19.63
C ALA A 366 -11.58 -7.66 21.12
N LYS A 367 -12.36 -8.70 21.47
CA LYS A 367 -12.70 -9.02 22.86
C LYS A 367 -11.61 -9.78 23.63
N ASN A 368 -10.67 -10.41 22.92
CA ASN A 368 -9.68 -11.32 23.53
C ASN A 368 -8.25 -10.76 23.55
N ILE A 369 -7.98 -9.63 22.91
CA ILE A 369 -6.65 -8.99 22.94
C ILE A 369 -6.62 -7.84 23.97
N PRO A 370 -5.50 -7.65 24.69
CA PRO A 370 -5.38 -6.60 25.69
C PRO A 370 -5.36 -5.21 25.06
N ASN A 371 -5.87 -4.22 25.79
CA ASN A 371 -5.93 -2.83 25.37
C ASN A 371 -5.53 -1.86 26.51
N ASP A 372 -4.43 -2.15 27.20
CA ASP A 372 -4.02 -1.40 28.39
C ASP A 372 -3.84 0.10 28.11
N LEU A 373 -3.22 0.47 26.98
CA LEU A 373 -3.09 1.88 26.60
C LEU A 373 -4.43 2.55 26.28
N GLY A 374 -5.35 1.86 25.60
CA GLY A 374 -6.68 2.41 25.33
C GLY A 374 -7.53 2.56 26.60
N ILE A 375 -7.40 1.63 27.54
CA ILE A 375 -8.02 1.74 28.87
C ILE A 375 -7.42 2.92 29.66
N TYR A 376 -6.11 3.08 29.60
CA TYR A 376 -5.41 4.21 30.22
C TYR A 376 -5.90 5.56 29.68
N GLU A 377 -5.96 5.71 28.35
CA GLU A 377 -6.51 6.89 27.67
C GLU A 377 -7.94 7.21 28.15
N ALA A 378 -8.81 6.20 28.25
CA ALA A 378 -10.17 6.37 28.74
C ALA A 378 -10.21 6.86 30.21
N LYS A 379 -9.34 6.31 31.07
CA LYS A 379 -9.19 6.77 32.46
C LYS A 379 -8.68 8.22 32.53
N MET A 380 -7.72 8.61 31.67
CA MET A 380 -7.20 9.98 31.63
C MET A 380 -8.25 10.98 31.12
N ASN A 381 -9.09 10.59 30.17
CA ASN A 381 -10.23 11.42 29.76
C ASN A 381 -11.23 11.62 30.90
N GLN A 382 -11.50 10.57 31.68
CA GLN A 382 -12.34 10.69 32.88
C GLN A 382 -11.68 11.58 33.95
N PHE A 383 -10.35 11.46 34.13
CA PHE A 383 -9.59 12.31 35.05
C PHE A 383 -9.77 13.79 34.73
N VAL A 384 -9.65 14.18 33.45
CA VAL A 384 -9.83 15.58 33.00
C VAL A 384 -11.25 16.08 33.25
N VAL A 385 -12.27 15.25 32.99
CA VAL A 385 -13.67 15.61 33.25
C VAL A 385 -13.92 15.85 34.74
N THR A 386 -13.40 14.97 35.59
CA THR A 386 -13.54 15.06 37.04
C THR A 386 -12.72 16.22 37.61
N GLU A 387 -11.52 16.47 37.09
CA GLU A 387 -10.71 17.64 37.42
C GLU A 387 -11.49 18.94 37.16
N LYS A 388 -12.09 19.06 35.97
CA LYS A 388 -12.89 20.24 35.60
C LYS A 388 -14.05 20.46 36.58
N LYS A 389 -14.71 19.38 37.04
CA LYS A 389 -15.77 19.46 38.06
C LYS A 389 -15.21 19.93 39.40
N ALA A 390 -14.06 19.39 39.81
CA ALA A 390 -13.39 19.79 41.04
C ALA A 390 -13.06 21.29 41.01
N LEU A 391 -12.34 21.76 39.99
CA LEU A 391 -12.00 23.17 39.81
C LEU A 391 -13.23 24.08 39.71
N GLY A 392 -14.35 23.58 39.17
CA GLY A 392 -15.62 24.29 39.13
C GLY A 392 -16.18 24.67 40.51
N VAL A 393 -15.83 23.93 41.57
CA VAL A 393 -16.28 24.23 42.95
C VAL A 393 -15.73 25.56 43.44
N ILE A 394 -14.47 25.86 43.10
CA ILE A 394 -13.79 27.10 43.51
C ILE A 394 -14.00 28.26 42.53
N ASN A 395 -14.68 28.02 41.40
CA ASN A 395 -15.15 29.11 40.55
C ASN A 395 -16.33 29.82 41.22
N ASN A 396 -16.34 31.16 41.17
CA ASN A 396 -17.38 32.03 41.72
C ASN A 396 -17.59 31.85 43.24
N ILE A 397 -16.51 31.72 44.01
CA ILE A 397 -16.54 31.63 45.48
C ILE A 397 -17.34 32.77 46.12
N TYR A 398 -17.26 33.98 45.55
CA TYR A 398 -17.89 35.18 46.08
C TYR A 398 -19.43 35.22 45.94
N ASP A 399 -20.01 34.39 45.07
CA ASP A 399 -21.45 34.36 44.80
C ASP A 399 -22.19 33.32 45.67
N LYS A 400 -21.47 32.54 46.49
CA LYS A 400 -22.02 31.39 47.23
C LYS A 400 -22.18 31.71 48.72
N SER A 401 -23.28 31.26 49.32
CA SER A 401 -23.43 31.27 50.78
C SER A 401 -22.35 30.41 51.45
N LYS A 402 -21.91 30.79 52.66
CA LYS A 402 -20.92 30.02 53.45
C LYS A 402 -21.24 28.52 53.52
N TYR A 403 -22.49 28.18 53.87
CA TYR A 403 -22.90 26.78 54.03
C TYR A 403 -22.84 25.98 52.72
N ARG A 404 -23.26 26.61 51.61
CA ARG A 404 -23.16 26.00 50.28
C ARG A 404 -21.71 25.78 49.89
N LEU A 405 -20.84 26.77 50.13
CA LEU A 405 -19.42 26.66 49.79
C LEU A 405 -18.71 25.58 50.61
N LEU A 406 -18.96 25.49 51.92
CA LEU A 406 -18.43 24.42 52.77
C LEU A 406 -18.90 23.04 52.31
N TYR A 407 -20.18 22.91 51.95
CA TYR A 407 -20.73 21.67 51.41
C TYR A 407 -20.05 21.28 50.09
N GLU A 408 -19.95 22.20 49.13
CA GLU A 408 -19.34 21.93 47.83
C GLU A 408 -17.84 21.62 47.95
N LEU A 409 -17.08 22.32 48.80
CA LEU A 409 -15.66 22.02 49.04
C LEU A 409 -15.46 20.60 49.58
N LYS A 410 -16.26 20.22 50.60
CA LYS A 410 -16.10 18.94 51.30
C LYS A 410 -16.66 17.75 50.51
N TYR A 411 -17.87 17.88 49.96
CA TYR A 411 -18.60 16.75 49.37
C TYR A 411 -18.56 16.70 47.84
N GLN A 412 -18.08 17.75 47.18
CA GLN A 412 -17.88 17.74 45.73
C GLN A 412 -16.40 17.85 45.41
N GLY A 413 -15.75 18.95 45.81
CA GLY A 413 -14.36 19.25 45.47
C GLY A 413 -13.38 18.17 45.89
N ILE A 414 -13.30 17.89 47.20
CA ILE A 414 -12.40 16.85 47.73
C ILE A 414 -12.74 15.47 47.16
N ASN A 415 -14.02 15.14 47.05
CA ASN A 415 -14.46 13.85 46.50
C ASN A 415 -14.02 13.67 45.03
N TYR A 416 -14.14 14.69 44.19
CA TYR A 416 -13.67 14.63 42.81
C TYR A 416 -12.15 14.44 42.73
N TRP A 417 -11.37 15.07 43.60
CA TRP A 417 -9.92 14.81 43.65
C TRP A 417 -9.58 13.39 44.14
N GLN A 418 -10.35 12.85 45.08
CA GLN A 418 -10.22 11.45 45.52
C GLN A 418 -10.59 10.46 44.42
N ASP A 419 -11.66 10.74 43.66
CA ASP A 419 -12.02 9.96 42.47
C ASP A 419 -10.89 9.94 41.44
N ASN A 420 -10.22 11.08 41.24
CA ASN A 420 -9.04 11.17 40.37
C ASN A 420 -7.84 10.38 40.88
N LEU A 421 -7.58 10.35 42.19
CA LEU A 421 -6.55 9.47 42.77
C LEU A 421 -6.87 8.00 42.53
N LYS A 422 -8.14 7.60 42.69
CA LYS A 422 -8.58 6.23 42.41
C LYS A 422 -8.40 5.87 40.94
N LEU A 423 -8.69 6.79 40.01
CA LEU A 423 -8.43 6.56 38.58
C LEU A 423 -6.95 6.33 38.29
N LEU A 424 -6.04 7.02 39.00
CA LEU A 424 -4.60 6.82 38.88
C LEU A 424 -4.16 5.47 39.48
N ASP A 425 -4.73 5.06 40.62
CA ASP A 425 -4.48 3.74 41.21
C ASP A 425 -4.85 2.62 40.24
N GLU A 426 -6.06 2.68 39.67
CA GLU A 426 -6.52 1.70 38.67
C GLU A 426 -5.73 1.78 37.35
N ALA A 427 -5.13 2.93 37.03
CA ALA A 427 -4.27 3.10 35.86
C ALA A 427 -2.89 2.47 36.07
N ASP A 428 -2.35 2.52 37.29
CA ASP A 428 -1.05 1.93 37.64
C ASP A 428 -1.08 0.38 37.64
N GLU A 429 -2.28 -0.24 37.68
CA GLU A 429 -2.46 -1.69 37.50
C GLU A 429 -2.28 -2.17 36.05
N LEU A 430 -2.29 -1.25 35.07
CA LEU A 430 -2.16 -1.55 33.64
C LEU A 430 -0.69 -1.74 33.25
N LYS A 431 -0.41 -2.50 32.18
CA LYS A 431 0.96 -2.62 31.66
C LYS A 431 1.31 -1.40 30.81
N LEU A 432 1.83 -0.37 31.46
CA LEU A 432 2.23 0.90 30.84
C LEU A 432 3.75 1.02 30.72
N ASN A 433 4.20 1.96 29.89
CA ASN A 433 5.62 2.33 29.83
C ASN A 433 6.03 3.24 30.99
N ASP A 434 7.33 3.33 31.27
CA ASP A 434 7.87 4.10 32.40
C ASP A 434 7.50 5.59 32.35
N LYS A 435 7.35 6.16 31.14
CA LYS A 435 6.96 7.57 30.96
C LYS A 435 5.55 7.83 31.47
N LEU A 436 4.61 6.93 31.20
CA LEU A 436 3.22 7.03 31.68
C LEU A 436 3.13 6.81 33.19
N TYR A 437 3.92 5.88 33.74
CA TYR A 437 4.01 5.69 35.18
C TYR A 437 4.53 6.94 35.89
N LEU A 438 5.60 7.56 35.37
CA LEU A 438 6.13 8.83 35.91
C LEU A 438 5.11 9.96 35.81
N ARG A 439 4.36 10.03 34.70
CA ARG A 439 3.25 10.98 34.53
C ARG A 439 2.17 10.77 35.60
N ASN A 440 1.78 9.54 35.89
CA ASN A 440 0.78 9.23 36.92
C ASN A 440 1.25 9.67 38.31
N GLN A 441 2.54 9.49 38.64
CA GLN A 441 3.10 9.98 39.90
C GLN A 441 3.00 11.50 40.04
N LYS A 442 3.31 12.26 38.97
CA LYS A 442 3.15 13.72 38.96
C LYS A 442 1.68 14.13 39.13
N LEU A 443 0.75 13.46 38.43
CA LEU A 443 -0.69 13.73 38.56
C LEU A 443 -1.23 13.38 39.95
N ARG A 444 -0.69 12.34 40.59
CA ARG A 444 -1.01 11.97 41.97
C ARG A 444 -0.59 13.06 42.94
N HIS A 445 0.65 13.53 42.81
CA HIS A 445 1.16 14.63 43.63
C HIS A 445 0.32 15.91 43.45
N TYR A 446 -0.07 16.22 42.21
CA TYR A 446 -0.99 17.31 41.91
C TYR A 446 -2.35 17.16 42.63
N CYS A 447 -2.97 15.98 42.60
CA CYS A 447 -4.25 15.73 43.28
C CYS A 447 -4.12 15.86 44.81
N GLU A 448 -3.02 15.35 45.39
CA GLU A 448 -2.75 15.46 46.82
C GLU A 448 -2.61 16.92 47.28
N LEU A 449 -1.89 17.74 46.53
CA LEU A 449 -1.76 19.17 46.79
C LEU A 449 -3.12 19.87 46.69
N ARG A 450 -3.94 19.53 45.68
CA ARG A 450 -5.30 20.06 45.54
C ARG A 450 -6.19 19.69 46.73
N ILE A 451 -6.15 18.45 47.21
CA ILE A 451 -6.90 18.03 48.40
C ILE A 451 -6.44 18.82 49.63
N LYS A 452 -5.13 19.03 49.80
CA LYS A 452 -4.59 19.85 50.90
C LYS A 452 -5.10 21.30 50.83
N CYS A 453 -5.09 21.92 49.65
CA CYS A 453 -5.67 23.25 49.43
C CYS A 453 -7.15 23.30 49.83
N TYR A 454 -7.96 22.34 49.35
CA TYR A 454 -9.41 22.33 49.63
C TYR A 454 -9.72 22.17 51.12
N ASN A 455 -8.94 21.34 51.83
CA ASN A 455 -9.07 21.19 53.28
C ASN A 455 -8.74 22.50 54.03
N LEU A 456 -7.68 23.21 53.62
CA LEU A 456 -7.32 24.48 54.23
C LEU A 456 -8.33 25.59 53.91
N MET A 457 -8.83 25.65 52.67
CA MET A 457 -9.90 26.56 52.28
C MET A 457 -11.16 26.32 53.11
N TYR A 458 -11.55 25.05 53.29
CA TYR A 458 -12.67 24.68 54.14
C TYR A 458 -12.47 25.21 55.57
N LYS A 459 -11.30 24.98 56.18
CA LYS A 459 -10.99 25.46 57.54
C LYS A 459 -11.01 26.98 57.64
N SER A 460 -10.37 27.69 56.71
CA SER A 460 -10.37 29.16 56.66
C SER A 460 -11.79 29.73 56.63
N ILE A 461 -12.68 29.17 55.81
CA ILE A 461 -14.08 29.62 55.69
C ILE A 461 -14.89 29.25 56.93
N ASP A 462 -14.66 28.05 57.49
CA ASP A 462 -15.40 27.58 58.65
C ASP A 462 -15.05 28.37 59.92
N GLU A 463 -13.76 28.55 60.17
CA GLU A 463 -13.20 29.25 61.33
C GLU A 463 -13.20 30.79 61.15
N ARG A 464 -13.44 31.28 59.93
CA ARG A 464 -13.35 32.72 59.56
C ARG A 464 -11.98 33.32 59.88
N THR A 465 -10.92 32.63 59.49
CA THR A 465 -9.53 33.03 59.73
C THR A 465 -8.72 33.07 58.43
N HIS A 466 -7.64 33.86 58.45
CA HIS A 466 -6.63 33.96 57.39
C HIS A 466 -5.34 33.17 57.72
N ASP A 467 -5.31 32.44 58.84
CA ASP A 467 -4.11 31.72 59.32
C ASP A 467 -3.59 30.67 58.32
N TYR A 468 -4.44 30.21 57.39
CA TYR A 468 -4.09 29.20 56.39
C TYR A 468 -3.68 29.78 55.03
N ASP A 469 -3.81 31.08 54.80
CA ASP A 469 -3.64 31.70 53.48
C ASP A 469 -2.22 31.50 52.94
N THR A 470 -1.20 31.65 53.79
CA THR A 470 0.20 31.42 53.41
C THR A 470 0.45 29.97 52.97
N GLN A 471 -0.14 28.99 53.65
CA GLN A 471 0.00 27.57 53.28
C GLN A 471 -0.74 27.25 51.98
N ILE A 472 -1.93 27.84 51.77
CA ILE A 472 -2.69 27.71 50.53
C ILE A 472 -1.88 28.28 49.36
N GLN A 473 -1.25 29.44 49.54
CA GLN A 473 -0.39 30.06 48.53
C GLN A 473 0.83 29.18 48.19
N ASP A 474 1.48 28.58 49.20
CA ASP A 474 2.61 27.68 48.98
C ASP A 474 2.20 26.43 48.16
N TYR A 475 1.11 25.76 48.53
CA TYR A 475 0.60 24.64 47.74
C TYR A 475 0.19 25.04 46.33
N ASN A 476 -0.43 26.22 46.16
CA ASN A 476 -0.74 26.73 44.83
C ASN A 476 0.51 26.97 43.99
N LYS A 477 1.62 27.43 44.59
CA LYS A 477 2.90 27.58 43.90
C LYS A 477 3.43 26.22 43.43
N GLN A 478 3.47 25.22 44.31
CA GLN A 478 3.88 23.85 43.95
C GLN A 478 3.00 23.26 42.83
N ILE A 479 1.69 23.51 42.88
CA ILE A 479 0.76 23.11 41.80
C ILE A 479 1.13 23.79 40.47
N GLN A 480 1.44 25.09 40.48
CA GLN A 480 1.84 25.81 39.27
C GLN A 480 3.15 25.28 38.70
N ASP A 481 4.10 24.87 39.55
CA ASP A 481 5.35 24.26 39.13
C ASP A 481 5.08 22.94 38.38
N ILE A 482 4.22 22.06 38.93
CA ILE A 482 3.80 20.81 38.27
C ILE A 482 3.10 21.07 36.93
N ILE A 483 2.18 22.04 36.87
CA ILE A 483 1.48 22.41 35.63
C ILE A 483 2.49 22.90 34.58
N SER A 484 3.47 23.69 35.00
CA SER A 484 4.52 24.24 34.11
C SER A 484 5.41 23.14 33.55
N GLU A 485 5.75 22.12 34.37
CA GLU A 485 6.47 20.94 33.90
C GLU A 485 5.71 20.19 32.80
N PHE A 486 4.39 20.00 32.97
CA PHE A 486 3.57 19.35 31.94
C PHE A 486 3.52 20.15 30.63
N ALA A 487 3.49 21.48 30.71
CA ALA A 487 3.54 22.33 29.52
C ALA A 487 4.90 22.23 28.79
N ALA A 488 6.01 22.15 29.53
CA ALA A 488 7.34 21.96 28.97
C ALA A 488 7.50 20.58 28.29
N ASP A 489 6.97 19.52 28.89
CA ASP A 489 6.98 18.15 28.35
C ASP A 489 6.17 18.00 27.05
N GLN A 490 5.20 18.89 26.80
CA GLN A 490 4.44 18.95 25.54
C GLN A 490 5.15 19.71 24.42
N SER A 491 6.06 20.63 24.76
CA SER A 491 6.82 21.43 23.78
C SER A 491 8.08 20.74 23.23
N SER A 492 8.46 19.61 23.83
CA SER A 492 9.66 18.83 23.54
C SER A 492 9.40 17.52 22.78
N GLN A 493 8.14 17.28 22.38
CA GLN A 493 7.67 16.19 21.53
C GLN A 493 7.18 16.76 20.21
#